data_AF-A0ABC8ESY0-F1
#
_entry.id   AF-A0ABC8ESY0-F1
#
_cell.length_a   1.000
_cell.length_b   1.000
_cell.length_c   1.000
_cell.angle_alpha   90.00
_cell.angle_beta   90.00
_cell.angle_gamma   90.00
#
_symmetry.space_group_name_H-M   'P 1'
#
loop_
_entity.id
_entity.type
_entity.pdbx_description
1 polymer ?
#
loop_
_entity_poly.entity_id
_entity_poly.type
_entity_poly.pdbx_seq_one_letter_code
_entity_poly.pdbx_strand_id
1 'polypeptide(L)' 'RSERELMDTIPERLDWLWFLGYDLDDDIPDHSVLSKARARWGTKAFQTFFERIVIQCADAGLVQGRKLFMDSSDIQADAS' A
#
# COMPACT_ATOMS: atom_id res chain seq x y z
N ARG A 1 -3.50 8.02 7.68
CA ARG A 1 -2.40 7.12 8.09
C ARG A 1 -1.12 7.58 7.40
N SER A 2 -0.07 7.88 8.14
CA SER A 2 1.20 8.36 7.58
C SER A 2 2.02 7.20 6.97
N GLU A 3 2.99 7.50 6.10
CA GLU A 3 3.93 6.48 5.60
C GLU A 3 4.74 5.86 6.73
N ARG A 4 4.99 6.61 7.80
CA ARG A 4 5.63 6.12 9.02
C ARG A 4 4.79 5.04 9.68
N GLU A 5 3.53 5.36 9.98
CA GLU A 5 2.60 4.38 10.56
C GLU A 5 2.43 3.13 9.69
N LEU A 6 2.43 3.28 8.35
CA LEU A 6 2.35 2.13 7.45
C LEU A 6 3.56 1.21 7.61
N MET A 7 4.77 1.79 7.66
CA MET A 7 6.02 1.03 7.75
C MET A 7 6.20 0.40 9.13
N ASP A 8 5.83 1.12 10.19
CA ASP A 8 5.85 0.61 11.58
C ASP A 8 4.87 -0.57 11.77
N THR A 9 3.83 -0.65 10.94
CA THR A 9 2.84 -1.75 10.99
C THR A 9 3.33 -3.03 10.31
N ILE A 10 4.28 -2.96 9.38
CA ILE A 10 4.79 -4.14 8.65
C ILE A 10 5.25 -5.27 9.58
N PRO A 11 6.12 -5.03 10.58
CA PRO A 11 6.59 -6.11 11.47
C PRO A 11 5.49 -6.68 12.38
N GLU A 12 4.38 -5.96 12.57
CA GLU A 12 3.25 -6.40 13.42
C GLU A 12 2.29 -7.34 12.68
N ARG A 13 2.43 -7.46 11.35
CA ARG A 13 1.46 -8.10 10.45
C ARG A 13 2.11 -9.25 9.69
N LEU A 14 1.90 -10.49 10.16
CA LEU A 14 2.44 -11.70 9.52
C LEU A 14 2.03 -11.84 8.05
N ASP A 15 0.81 -11.44 7.71
CA ASP A 15 0.33 -11.50 6.33
C ASP A 15 1.00 -10.45 5.42
N TRP A 16 1.43 -9.31 5.97
CA TRP A 16 2.22 -8.32 5.25
C TRP A 16 3.67 -8.75 5.09
N LEU A 17 4.29 -9.31 6.13
CA LEU A 17 5.64 -9.88 6.02
C LEU A 17 5.68 -10.94 4.92
N TRP A 18 4.76 -11.91 4.97
CA TRP A 18 4.64 -12.95 3.94
C TRP A 18 4.43 -12.35 2.53
N PHE A 19 3.52 -11.37 2.40
CA PHE A 19 3.23 -10.75 1.11
C PHE A 19 4.43 -9.97 0.54
N LEU A 20 5.20 -9.30 1.40
CA LEU A 20 6.37 -8.53 1.02
C LEU A 20 7.64 -9.38 0.89
N GLY A 21 7.59 -10.65 1.31
CA GLY A 21 8.72 -11.57 1.27
C GLY A 21 9.76 -11.33 2.37
N TYR A 22 9.34 -10.79 3.52
CA TYR A 22 10.17 -10.65 4.71
C TYR A 22 9.93 -11.81 5.69
N ASP A 23 10.99 -12.24 6.35
CA ASP A 23 10.97 -13.14 7.50
C ASP A 23 10.68 -12.37 8.81
N LEU A 24 10.47 -13.10 9.90
CA LEU A 24 10.12 -12.52 11.22
C LEU A 24 11.26 -11.70 11.84
N ASP A 25 12.48 -12.05 11.49
CA ASP A 25 13.73 -11.47 11.99
C ASP A 25 14.38 -10.51 11.00
N ASP A 26 13.73 -10.24 9.87
CA ASP A 26 14.21 -9.25 8.90
C ASP A 26 14.05 -7.82 9.40
N ASP A 27 15.09 -7.00 9.15
CA ASP A 27 15.06 -5.58 9.42
C ASP A 27 14.20 -4.85 8.37
N ILE A 28 13.08 -4.27 8.82
CA ILE A 28 12.23 -3.44 7.97
C ILE A 28 12.86 -2.06 7.78
N PRO A 29 13.02 -1.57 6.54
CA PRO A 29 13.59 -0.25 6.28
C PRO A 29 12.73 0.87 6.87
N ASP A 30 13.36 1.99 7.21
CA ASP A 30 12.62 3.15 7.70
C ASP A 30 11.71 3.77 6.62
N HIS A 31 10.70 4.51 7.07
CA HIS A 31 9.70 5.12 6.19
C HIS A 31 10.25 6.03 5.09
N SER A 32 11.46 6.58 5.23
CA SER A 32 12.08 7.38 4.18
C SER A 32 12.31 6.60 2.89
N VAL A 33 12.43 5.27 2.95
CA VAL A 33 12.54 4.42 1.76
C VAL A 33 11.27 4.51 0.91
N LEU A 34 10.10 4.42 1.54
CA LEU A 34 8.82 4.56 0.85
C LEU A 34 8.63 5.98 0.31
N SER A 35 8.96 7.00 1.10
CA SER A 35 8.87 8.41 0.66
C SER A 35 9.76 8.68 -0.56
N LYS A 36 11.02 8.21 -0.52
CA LYS A 36 11.98 8.36 -1.63
C LYS A 36 11.53 7.59 -2.87
N ALA A 37 10.97 6.38 -2.71
CA ALA A 37 10.43 5.61 -3.82
C ALA A 37 9.26 6.34 -4.51
N ARG A 38 8.33 6.91 -3.74
CA ARG A 38 7.21 7.71 -4.29
C ARG A 38 7.70 8.95 -5.01
N ALA A 39 8.66 9.67 -4.44
CA ALA A 39 9.26 10.83 -5.09
C ALA A 39 9.99 10.46 -6.40
N ARG A 40 10.70 9.32 -6.42
CA ARG A 40 11.48 8.87 -7.56
C ARG A 40 10.62 8.37 -8.72
N TRP A 41 9.59 7.59 -8.45
CA TRP A 41 8.75 6.97 -9.49
C TRP A 41 7.50 7.80 -9.82
N GLY A 42 7.16 8.77 -8.98
CA GLY A 42 5.99 9.61 -9.14
C GLY A 42 4.69 8.87 -8.86
N THR A 43 3.63 9.65 -8.59
CA THR A 43 2.30 9.12 -8.25
C THR A 43 1.70 8.25 -9.35
N LYS A 44 1.99 8.56 -10.61
CA LYS A 44 1.43 7.84 -11.76
C LYS A 44 1.84 6.37 -11.80
N ALA A 45 3.07 6.04 -11.40
CA ALA A 45 3.54 4.66 -11.35
C ALA A 45 2.72 3.82 -10.36
N PHE A 46 2.50 4.34 -9.15
CA PHE A 46 1.71 3.69 -8.11
C PHE A 46 0.24 3.57 -8.50
N GLN A 47 -0.32 4.61 -9.12
CA GLN A 47 -1.68 4.58 -9.65
C GLN A 47 -1.85 3.46 -10.68
N THR A 48 -0.98 3.42 -11.71
CA THR A 48 -1.08 2.41 -12.77
C THR A 48 -0.79 1.01 -12.24
N PHE A 49 0.10 0.86 -11.26
CA PHE A 49 0.29 -0.41 -10.56
C PHE A 49 -1.00 -0.86 -9.87
N PHE A 50 -1.62 0.01 -9.08
CA PHE A 50 -2.87 -0.31 -8.37
C PHE A 50 -4.01 -0.64 -9.34
N GLU A 51 -4.18 0.15 -10.41
CA GLU A 51 -5.17 -0.10 -11.46
C GLU A 51 -5.00 -1.50 -12.08
N ARG A 52 -3.76 -1.91 -12.36
CA ARG A 52 -3.48 -3.26 -12.89
C ARG A 52 -3.82 -4.37 -11.91
N ILE A 53 -3.62 -4.16 -10.62
CA ILE A 53 -4.02 -5.14 -9.59
C ILE A 53 -5.54 -5.26 -9.55
N VAL A 54 -6.27 -4.14 -9.57
CA VAL A 54 -7.74 -4.14 -9.59
C VAL A 54 -8.29 -4.86 -10.83
N ILE A 55 -7.70 -4.61 -12.01
CA ILE A 55 -8.08 -5.28 -13.26
C ILE A 55 -7.87 -6.80 -13.13
N GLN A 56 -6.73 -7.25 -12.63
CA GLN A 56 -6.48 -8.68 -12.41
C GLN A 56 -7.48 -9.31 -11.44
N CYS A 57 -7.84 -8.61 -10.37
CA CYS A 57 -8.87 -9.08 -9.45
C CYS A 57 -10.24 -9.17 -10.13
N ALA A 58 -10.58 -8.23 -11.02
CA ALA A 58 -11.81 -8.27 -11.79
C ALA A 58 -11.82 -9.45 -12.78
N ASP A 59 -10.73 -9.67 -13.51
CA ASP A 59 -10.57 -10.78 -14.45
C ASP A 59 -10.63 -12.15 -13.74
N ALA A 60 -10.14 -12.22 -12.50
CA ALA A 60 -10.24 -13.40 -11.64
C ALA A 60 -11.63 -13.58 -10.99
N GLY A 61 -12.58 -12.69 -11.26
CA GLY A 61 -13.93 -12.72 -10.68
C GLY A 61 -14.00 -12.35 -9.19
N LEU A 62 -12.92 -11.81 -8.63
CA LEU A 62 -12.84 -11.37 -7.22
C LEU A 62 -13.54 -10.02 -6.99
N VAL A 63 -13.76 -9.26 -8.06
CA VAL A 63 -14.53 -8.01 -8.02
C VAL A 63 -15.87 -8.22 -8.72
N GLN A 64 -16.96 -8.23 -7.95
CA GLN A 64 -18.32 -8.19 -8.51
C GLN A 64 -18.68 -6.73 -8.79
N GLY A 65 -19.02 -6.40 -10.04
CA GLY A 65 -19.36 -5.03 -10.50
C GLY A 65 -20.64 -4.41 -9.89
N ARG A 66 -21.07 -4.85 -8.71
CA ARG A 66 -22.27 -4.37 -8.00
C ARG A 66 -21.97 -4.12 -6.52
N LYS A 67 -21.20 -3.05 -6.27
CA LYS A 67 -21.33 -2.10 -5.14
C LYS A 67 -19.99 -1.35 -5.02
N LEU A 68 -20.00 -0.10 -5.44
CA LEU A 68 -18.91 0.83 -5.17
C LEU A 68 -19.03 1.26 -3.69
N PHE A 69 -18.42 0.51 -2.77
CA PHE A 69 -18.13 1.07 -1.45
C PHE A 69 -16.84 1.86 -1.58
N MET A 70 -16.99 3.17 -1.81
CA MET A 70 -15.89 4.11 -1.71
C MET A 70 -15.74 4.47 -0.22
N ASP A 71 -14.89 3.74 0.50
CA ASP A 71 -14.41 4.23 1.80
C ASP A 71 -13.33 5.28 1.53
N SER A 72 -13.74 6.53 1.41
CA SER A 72 -12.80 7.65 1.40
C SER A 72 -12.27 7.82 2.82
N SER A 73 -11.14 7.19 3.13
CA SER A 73 -10.35 7.60 4.28
C SER A 73 -9.79 9.00 3.98
N ASP A 74 -10.40 10.04 4.55
CA ASP A 74 -9.82 11.38 4.56
C ASP A 74 -8.48 11.32 5.28
N ILE A 75 -7.39 11.44 4.52
CA ILE A 75 -6.07 11.67 5.10
C ILE A 75 -6.02 13.16 5.42
N GLN A 76 -6.28 13.51 6.68
CA GLN A 76 -6.01 14.83 7.19
C GLN A 76 -4.50 15.09 7.05
N ALA A 77 -4.13 15.97 6.12
CA ALA A 77 -2.77 16.45 5.99
C ALA A 77 -2.51 17.43 7.14
N ASP A 78 -1.93 16.94 8.24
CA ASP A 78 -1.30 17.79 9.24
C ASP A 78 0.06 18.22 8.68
N ALA A 79 0.09 19.44 8.14
CA ALA A 79 1.31 20.14 7.80
C ALA A 79 1.65 21.09 8.96
N SER A 80 2.37 20.56 9.95
CA SER A 80 3.06 21.34 10.97
C SER A 80 4.58 21.20 10.83
#